data_AF-A0A9E3Q0C4-F1
#
_entry.id   AF-A0A9E3Q0C4-F1
#
_cell.length_a   1.000
_cell.length_b   1.000
_cell.length_c   1.000
_cell.angle_alpha   90.00
_cell.angle_beta   90.00
_cell.angle_gamma   90.00
#
_symmetry.space_group_name_H-M   'P 1'
#
loop_
_entity.id
_entity.type
_entity.pdbx_description
1 polymer ?
#
loop_
_entity_poly.entity_id
_entity_poly.type
_entity_poly.pdbx_seq_one_letter_code
_entity_poly.pdbx_strand_id
1 'polypeptide(L)' 'MDGRDKISDDLERRIDALAAHSSMTRAQIIEDALAHGRSLAWHEKWLAGVREGLAEADRGEFASEEEIASVLAKYGSV' A
#
# COMPACT_ATOMS: atom_id res chain seq x y z
N MET A 1 -6.96 20.14 -12.32
CA MET A 1 -6.96 18.70 -11.99
C MET A 1 -5.63 18.16 -12.45
N ASP A 2 -4.77 17.81 -11.48
CA ASP A 2 -3.38 17.45 -11.70
C ASP A 2 -3.30 16.02 -12.27
N GLY A 3 -2.41 15.77 -13.23
CA GLY A 3 -2.36 14.52 -14.02
C GLY A 3 -1.89 13.27 -13.27
N ARG A 4 -1.95 13.27 -11.93
CA ARG A 4 -1.43 12.20 -11.05
C ARG A 4 -2.35 10.99 -10.89
N ASP A 5 -3.58 11.07 -11.40
CA ASP A 5 -4.56 9.97 -11.33
C ASP A 5 -4.64 9.15 -12.62
N LYS A 6 -3.81 9.45 -13.62
CA LYS A 6 -3.80 8.73 -14.90
C LYS A 6 -2.83 7.56 -14.88
N ILE A 7 -3.32 6.40 -15.33
CA ILE A 7 -2.46 5.29 -15.70
C ILE A 7 -1.51 5.75 -16.82
N SER A 8 -0.23 5.37 -16.76
CA SER A 8 0.73 5.76 -17.78
C SER A 8 0.35 5.19 -19.15
N ASP A 9 0.60 5.96 -20.22
CA ASP A 9 0.27 5.56 -21.60
C ASP A 9 0.87 4.17 -21.98
N ASP A 10 2.02 3.82 -21.41
CA ASP A 10 2.61 2.49 -21.58
C ASP A 10 1.77 1.39 -20.93
N LEU A 11 1.32 1.61 -19.69
CA LEU A 11 0.48 0.65 -19.00
C LEU A 11 -0.90 0.57 -19.67
N GLU A 12 -1.43 1.69 -20.17
CA GLU A 12 -2.67 1.68 -20.95
C GLU A 12 -2.56 0.80 -22.20
N ARG A 13 -1.50 0.99 -23.01
CA ARG A 13 -1.23 0.17 -24.20
C ARG A 13 -1.12 -1.31 -23.87
N ARG A 14 -0.48 -1.66 -22.75
CA ARG A 14 -0.31 -3.05 -22.32
C ARG A 14 -1.63 -3.68 -21.90
N ILE A 15 -2.48 -2.94 -21.20
CA ILE A 15 -3.81 -3.42 -20.82
C ILE A 15 -4.68 -3.62 -22.07
N ASP A 16 -4.65 -2.70 -23.02
CA ASP A 16 -5.43 -2.82 -24.27
C ASP A 16 -4.97 -4.01 -25.13
N ALA A 17 -3.66 -4.24 -25.22
CA ALA A 17 -3.12 -5.42 -25.88
C ALA A 17 -3.60 -6.71 -25.19
N LEU A 18 -3.60 -6.75 -23.86
CA LEU A 18 -4.07 -7.92 -23.11
C LEU A 18 -5.58 -8.16 -23.29
N ALA A 19 -6.38 -7.09 -23.33
CA ALA A 19 -7.81 -7.18 -23.62
C ALA A 19 -8.07 -7.67 -25.05
N ALA A 20 -7.29 -7.23 -26.03
CA ALA A 20 -7.43 -7.67 -27.42
C ALA A 20 -7.07 -9.15 -27.65
N HIS A 21 -6.23 -9.72 -26.78
CA HIS A 21 -5.77 -11.11 -26.87
C HIS A 21 -6.43 -12.05 -25.85
N SER A 22 -7.37 -11.57 -25.04
CA SER A 22 -8.10 -12.36 -24.04
C SER A 22 -9.61 -12.18 -24.18
N SER A 23 -10.38 -12.95 -23.43
CA SER A 23 -11.83 -12.76 -23.29
C SER A 23 -12.20 -11.73 -22.21
N MET A 24 -11.20 -11.09 -21.58
CA MET A 24 -11.41 -10.17 -20.46
C MET A 24 -11.51 -8.73 -20.92
N THR A 25 -12.40 -7.97 -20.29
CA THR A 25 -12.47 -6.52 -20.46
C THR A 25 -11.34 -5.82 -19.73
N ARG A 26 -11.03 -4.57 -20.12
CA ARG A 26 -10.07 -3.70 -19.42
C ARG A 26 -10.32 -3.63 -17.92
N ALA A 27 -11.58 -3.48 -17.51
CA ALA A 27 -11.95 -3.39 -16.10
C ALA A 27 -11.63 -4.69 -15.34
N GLN A 28 -11.92 -5.85 -15.92
CA GLN A 28 -11.63 -7.15 -15.30
C GLN A 28 -10.13 -7.42 -15.17
N ILE A 29 -9.32 -6.99 -16.15
CA ILE A 29 -7.86 -7.09 -16.08
C ILE A 29 -7.31 -6.23 -14.93
N ILE A 30 -7.82 -5.00 -14.78
CA ILE A 30 -7.41 -4.09 -13.71
C ILE A 30 -7.86 -4.63 -12.35
N GLU A 31 -9.11 -5.09 -12.25
CA GLU A 31 -9.67 -5.67 -11.02
C GLU A 31 -8.86 -6.89 -10.58
N ASP A 32 -8.58 -7.83 -11.48
CA ASP A 32 -7.76 -9.01 -11.20
C ASP A 32 -6.35 -8.61 -10.73
N ALA A 33 -5.71 -7.67 -11.43
CA ALA A 33 -4.38 -7.19 -11.07
C ALA A 33 -4.34 -6.47 -9.71
N LEU A 34 -5.43 -5.82 -9.28
CA LEU A 34 -5.52 -5.16 -7.97
C LEU A 34 -5.89 -6.15 -6.86
N ALA A 35 -6.86 -7.02 -7.10
CA ALA A 35 -7.37 -7.98 -6.12
C ALA A 35 -6.39 -9.12 -5.84
N HIS A 36 -5.76 -9.65 -6.89
CA HIS A 36 -4.76 -10.71 -6.81
C HIS A 36 -3.33 -10.19 -6.91
N GLY A 37 -3.16 -8.88 -7.11
CA GLY A 37 -1.87 -8.21 -6.97
C GLY A 37 -1.33 -8.37 -5.56
N ARG A 38 0.00 -8.38 -5.44
CA ARG A 38 0.68 -8.58 -4.15
C ARG A 38 0.53 -7.43 -3.13
N SER A 39 -0.33 -6.44 -3.38
CA SER A 39 -0.22 -5.15 -2.68
C SER A 39 -1.52 -4.51 -2.18
N LEU A 40 -2.74 -4.82 -2.65
CA LEU A 40 -3.92 -4.05 -2.22
C LEU A 40 -4.24 -4.24 -0.73
N ALA A 41 -4.40 -5.49 -0.29
CA ALA A 41 -4.61 -5.82 1.12
C ALA A 41 -3.44 -5.33 2.02
N TRP A 42 -2.21 -5.33 1.49
CA TRP A 42 -1.06 -4.79 2.19
C TRP A 42 -1.13 -3.26 2.34
N HIS A 43 -1.54 -2.52 1.30
CA HIS A 43 -1.71 -1.07 1.36
C HIS A 43 -2.82 -0.69 2.34
N GLU A 44 -3.94 -1.43 2.35
CA GLU A 44 -5.03 -1.20 3.30
C GLU A 44 -4.55 -1.37 4.75
N LYS A 45 -3.79 -2.44 5.02
CA LYS A 45 -3.20 -2.69 6.33
C LYS A 45 -2.18 -1.63 6.73
N TRP A 46 -1.32 -1.21 5.80
CA TRP A 46 -0.35 -0.14 6.03
C TRP A 46 -1.06 1.18 6.35
N LEU A 47 -2.05 1.57 5.57
CA LEU A 47 -2.85 2.77 5.81
C LEU A 47 -3.58 2.71 7.16
N ALA A 48 -4.09 1.54 7.56
CA ALA A 48 -4.69 1.36 8.88
C ALA A 48 -3.68 1.61 10.01
N GLY A 49 -2.49 1.01 9.93
CA GLY A 49 -1.44 1.22 10.92
C GLY A 49 -0.93 2.67 10.97
N VAL A 50 -0.83 3.35 9.82
CA VAL A 50 -0.48 4.79 9.78
C VAL A 50 -1.54 5.62 10.49
N ARG A 51 -2.83 5.39 10.23
CA ARG A 51 -3.91 6.13 10.90
C ARG A 51 -3.94 5.89 12.41
N GLU A 52 -3.69 4.66 12.84
CA GLU A 52 -3.61 4.30 14.25
C GLU A 52 -2.46 5.04 14.93
N GLY A 53 -1.24 4.98 14.37
CA GLY A 53 -0.07 5.68 14.92
C GLY A 53 -0.22 7.20 14.92
N LEU A 54 -0.88 7.78 13.91
CA LEU A 54 -1.23 9.20 13.92
C LEU A 54 -2.18 9.54 15.06
N ALA A 55 -3.19 8.72 15.31
CA ALA A 55 -4.15 8.93 16.39
C ALA A 55 -3.50 8.78 17.78
N GLU A 56 -2.57 7.84 17.96
CA GLU A 56 -1.75 7.70 19.17
C GLU A 56 -0.88 8.94 19.39
N ALA A 57 -0.20 9.41 18.35
CA ALA A 57 0.63 10.62 18.40
C ALA A 57 -0.19 11.86 18.76
N ASP A 58 -1.39 12.03 18.19
CA ASP A 58 -2.30 13.14 18.51
C ASP A 58 -2.75 13.11 19.98
N ARG A 59 -2.80 11.92 20.61
CA ARG A 59 -3.07 11.75 22.05
C ARG A 59 -1.82 11.86 22.92
N GLY A 60 -0.64 12.03 22.33
CA GLY A 60 0.64 12.04 23.04
C GLY A 60 1.08 10.67 23.54
N GLU A 61 0.50 9.58 23.03
CA GLU A 61 0.80 8.19 23.41
C GLU A 61 2.07 7.69 22.70
N PHE A 62 3.17 8.42 22.87
CA PHE A 62 4.48 7.96 22.43
C PHE A 62 5.05 6.94 23.41
N ALA A 63 5.91 6.06 22.89
CA ALA A 63 6.63 5.09 23.72
C ALA A 63 7.46 5.81 24.79
N SER A 64 7.48 5.24 26.00
CA SER A 64 8.31 5.73 27.10
C SER A 64 9.78 5.39 26.88
N GLU A 65 10.67 6.04 27.62
CA GLU A 65 12.12 5.75 27.57
C GLU A 65 12.42 4.29 27.93
N GLU A 66 11.68 3.72 28.88
CA GLU A 66 11.82 2.33 29.31
C GLU A 66 11.37 1.34 28.23
N GLU A 67 10.28 1.64 27.52
CA GLU A 67 9.80 0.82 26.39
C GLU A 67 10.82 0.83 25.25
N ILE A 68 11.38 2.00 24.94
CA ILE A 68 12.44 2.17 23.94
C ILE A 68 13.68 1.35 24.36
N ALA A 69 14.13 1.48 25.61
CA ALA A 69 15.29 0.76 26.13
C ALA A 69 15.10 -0.76 26.06
N SER A 70 13.90 -1.26 26.35
CA SER A 70 13.56 -2.68 26.25
C SER A 70 13.67 -3.22 24.82
N VAL A 71 13.13 -2.48 23.85
CA VAL A 71 13.20 -2.85 22.42
C VAL A 71 14.65 -2.83 21.95
N LEU A 72 15.40 -1.78 22.29
CA LEU A 72 16.83 -1.66 21.92
C LEU A 72 17.68 -2.76 22.56
N ALA A 73 17.44 -3.14 23.81
CA ALA A 73 18.14 -4.26 24.44
C ALA A 73 17.83 -5.60 23.75
N LYS A 74 16.60 -5.77 23.25
CA LYS A 74 16.15 -7.02 22.61
C LYS A 74 16.62 -7.17 21.16
N TYR A 75 16.67 -6.08 20.40
CA TYR A 75 16.91 -6.11 18.95
C TYR A 75 18.11 -5.27 18.48
N GLY A 76 18.65 -4.41 19.35
CA GLY A 76 19.72 -3.46 19.04
C GLY A 76 21.13 -4.02 19.21
N SER A 77 21.31 -5.34 19.19
CA SER A 77 22.65 -5.92 19.21
C SER A 77 23.38 -5.53 17.92
N VAL A 78 24.36 -4.65 18.06
CA VAL A 78 25.42 -4.36 17.07
C VAL A 78 26.45 -5.48 17.11
#